data_AF-A0A6N6LKB7-F1
#
_entry.id   AF-A0A6N6LKB7-F1
#
_cell.length_a   1.000
_cell.length_b   1.000
_cell.length_c   1.000
_cell.angle_alpha   90.00
_cell.angle_beta   90.00
_cell.angle_gamma   90.00
#
_symmetry.space_group_name_H-M   'P 1'
#
loop_
_entity.id
_entity.type
_entity.pdbx_description
1 polymer ?
#
loop_
_entity_poly.entity_id
_entity_poly.type
_entity_poly.pdbx_seq_one_letter_code
_entity_poly.pdbx_strand_id
1 'polypeptide(L)'
;MRIIFFLFFMILSLGANEIYSILNDFAFEKKESKNLNIVESRVLTLKKDNQKCLEILLNDKEVRILNIFEYCENLSKNSAFKAYLENEFFDLYKNDYSEFINLQIKNLQRAMQDIMLYYKLHLTFTNDLKTMSKLDNLKLENLDKKEGGNIYFLVENRACVELSFLRINEKMAMFVKALKSNEKNCQILTNSPSFKQLSLIKDEVKSYILD
;
A
#
# COMPACT_ATOMS: atom_id res chain seq x y z
N MET A 1 33.58 61.81 27.57
CA MET A 1 32.87 60.51 27.69
C MET A 1 31.51 60.64 27.01
N ARG A 2 31.10 59.60 26.27
CA ARG A 2 29.77 59.35 25.66
C ARG A 2 29.44 59.99 24.30
N ILE A 3 30.11 59.53 23.24
CA ILE A 3 29.53 59.41 21.87
C ILE A 3 30.08 58.13 21.22
N ILE A 4 29.93 56.97 21.88
CA ILE A 4 30.28 55.68 21.28
C ILE A 4 29.38 54.62 21.91
N PHE A 5 28.09 54.61 21.58
CA PHE A 5 27.22 53.45 21.88
C PHE A 5 25.94 53.40 21.03
N PHE A 6 26.00 53.93 19.80
CA PHE A 6 24.84 53.95 18.89
C PHE A 6 25.23 53.55 17.46
N LEU A 7 26.09 52.54 17.32
CA LEU A 7 26.51 52.03 16.01
C LEU A 7 26.53 50.49 15.91
N PHE A 8 25.92 49.77 16.86
CA PHE A 8 25.94 48.31 16.88
C PHE A 8 24.57 47.62 16.72
N PHE A 9 23.52 48.36 16.32
CA PHE A 9 22.17 47.77 16.16
C PHE A 9 21.53 48.03 14.80
N MET A 10 22.34 48.22 13.75
CA MET A 10 21.83 48.54 12.40
C MET A 10 22.48 47.73 11.26
N ILE A 11 22.89 46.48 11.51
CA ILE A 11 23.39 45.57 10.45
C ILE A 11 22.55 44.28 10.31
N LEU A 12 21.38 44.18 10.95
CA LEU A 12 20.57 42.94 10.90
C LEU A 12 19.25 43.01 10.13
N SER A 13 18.99 44.06 9.34
CA SER A 13 17.75 44.15 8.54
C SER A 13 17.91 43.93 7.03
N LEU A 14 19.10 43.54 6.54
CA LEU A 14 19.35 43.39 5.10
C LEU A 14 18.85 42.07 4.48
N GLY A 15 18.36 41.11 5.27
CA GLY A 15 17.87 39.82 4.75
C GLY A 15 16.36 39.71 4.52
N ALA A 16 15.55 40.61 5.09
CA ALA A 16 14.09 40.49 5.02
C ALA A 16 13.51 41.04 3.71
N ASN A 17 14.00 42.20 3.23
CA ASN A 17 13.49 42.85 2.01
C ASN A 17 13.71 42.00 0.75
N GLU A 18 14.83 41.27 0.67
CA GLU A 18 15.13 40.38 -0.45
C GLU A 18 14.17 39.18 -0.48
N ILE A 19 13.91 38.56 0.69
CA ILE A 19 12.96 37.46 0.82
C ILE A 19 11.54 37.91 0.46
N TYR A 20 11.10 39.10 0.92
CA TYR A 20 9.77 39.62 0.58
C TYR A 20 9.63 39.96 -0.90
N SER A 21 10.67 40.54 -1.53
CA SER A 21 10.66 40.80 -2.99
C SER A 21 10.55 39.49 -3.77
N ILE A 22 11.36 38.49 -3.42
CA ILE A 22 11.36 37.16 -4.05
C ILE A 22 9.99 36.48 -3.94
N LEU A 23 9.34 36.55 -2.77
CA LEU A 23 8.01 35.98 -2.55
C LEU A 23 6.92 36.73 -3.32
N ASN A 24 7.01 38.06 -3.43
CA ASN A 24 6.06 38.88 -4.19
C ASN A 24 6.19 38.65 -5.70
N ASP A 25 7.41 38.66 -6.24
CA ASP A 25 7.66 38.40 -7.66
C ASP A 25 7.18 36.99 -8.04
N PHE A 26 7.43 35.99 -7.18
CA PHE A 26 6.89 34.64 -7.35
C PHE A 26 5.36 34.60 -7.35
N ALA A 27 4.70 35.30 -6.42
CA ALA A 27 3.24 35.32 -6.33
C ALA A 27 2.57 35.90 -7.59
N PHE A 28 3.22 36.87 -8.25
CA PHE A 28 2.74 37.48 -9.49
C PHE A 28 3.06 36.64 -10.73
N GLU A 29 4.27 36.08 -10.83
CA GLU A 29 4.72 35.44 -12.05
C GLU A 29 4.46 33.93 -12.12
N LYS A 30 4.34 33.25 -10.97
CA LYS A 30 4.21 31.78 -10.85
C LYS A 30 5.27 31.00 -11.65
N LYS A 31 6.47 31.56 -11.82
CA LYS A 31 7.58 30.96 -12.56
C LYS A 31 8.61 30.37 -11.60
N GLU A 32 9.16 29.21 -11.98
CA GLU A 32 10.30 28.61 -11.31
C GLU A 32 11.56 29.48 -11.48
N SER A 33 12.44 29.45 -10.49
CA SER A 33 13.74 30.14 -10.51
C SER A 33 14.83 29.27 -9.91
N LYS A 34 16.08 29.70 -10.05
CA LYS A 34 17.27 29.00 -9.49
C LYS A 34 17.17 28.76 -7.97
N ASN A 35 16.40 29.58 -7.26
CA ASN A 35 16.21 29.50 -5.80
C ASN A 35 14.78 29.09 -5.39
N LEU A 36 13.85 28.95 -6.33
CA LEU A 36 12.45 28.61 -6.08
C LEU A 36 12.00 27.56 -7.10
N ASN A 37 11.85 26.32 -6.65
CA ASN A 37 11.28 25.24 -7.46
C ASN A 37 9.80 25.07 -7.13
N ILE A 38 8.95 24.94 -8.14
CA ILE A 38 7.53 24.65 -7.95
C ILE A 38 7.41 23.13 -7.81
N VAL A 39 7.19 22.68 -6.59
CA VAL A 39 6.83 21.28 -6.34
C VAL A 39 5.31 21.16 -6.44
N GLU A 40 4.82 20.29 -7.31
CA GLU A 40 3.40 19.92 -7.31
C GLU A 40 3.02 19.38 -5.94
N SER A 41 2.17 20.12 -5.24
CA SER A 41 1.61 19.71 -3.96
C SER A 41 0.11 19.52 -4.08
N ARG A 42 -0.39 18.42 -3.52
CA ARG A 42 -1.80 18.08 -3.50
C ARG A 42 -2.32 18.20 -2.08
N VAL A 43 -3.46 18.85 -1.93
CA VAL A 43 -4.20 18.83 -0.67
C VAL A 43 -5.27 17.75 -0.77
N LEU A 44 -5.14 16.70 0.05
CA LEU A 44 -6.11 15.63 0.16
C LEU A 44 -7.05 15.93 1.33
N THR A 45 -8.36 15.96 1.08
CA THR A 45 -9.37 16.06 2.14
C THR A 45 -10.00 14.69 2.39
N LEU A 46 -9.70 14.08 3.52
CA LEU A 46 -10.39 12.90 4.00
C LEU A 46 -11.73 13.31 4.61
N LYS A 47 -12.81 12.66 4.17
CA LYS A 47 -14.14 12.78 4.76
C LYS A 47 -14.55 11.46 5.40
N LYS A 48 -15.18 11.52 6.56
CA LYS A 48 -15.80 10.38 7.24
C LYS A 48 -17.27 10.74 7.51
N ASP A 49 -18.20 9.85 7.16
CA ASP A 49 -19.64 10.11 7.27
C ASP A 49 -20.07 11.43 6.59
N ASN A 50 -19.46 11.72 5.43
CA ASN A 50 -19.62 12.94 4.64
C ASN A 50 -19.16 14.26 5.32
N GLN A 51 -18.57 14.19 6.51
CA GLN A 51 -17.99 15.33 7.21
C GLN A 51 -16.48 15.38 7.00
N LYS A 52 -15.91 16.60 6.90
CA LYS A 52 -14.45 16.76 6.82
C LYS A 52 -13.81 16.21 8.11
N CYS A 53 -12.77 15.42 7.94
CA CYS A 53 -12.07 14.74 9.02
C CYS A 53 -10.61 15.19 9.11
N LEU A 54 -9.90 15.19 7.97
CA LEU A 54 -8.48 15.49 7.90
C LEU A 54 -8.13 16.16 6.56
N GLU A 55 -7.28 17.17 6.58
CA GLU A 55 -6.62 17.70 5.38
C GLU A 55 -5.12 17.41 5.43
N ILE A 56 -4.58 16.84 4.36
CA ILE A 56 -3.19 16.41 4.24
C ILE A 56 -2.55 17.12 3.06
N LEU A 57 -1.36 17.67 3.26
CA LEU A 57 -0.46 18.09 2.18
C LEU A 57 0.37 16.90 1.74
N LEU A 58 0.40 16.64 0.45
CA LEU A 58 1.17 15.57 -0.16
C LEU A 58 2.01 16.13 -1.31
N ASN A 59 3.32 15.87 -1.28
CA ASN A 59 4.24 16.18 -2.37
C ASN A 59 5.25 15.04 -2.55
N ASP A 60 6.29 15.23 -3.37
CA ASP A 60 7.33 14.23 -3.64
C ASP A 60 8.32 13.97 -2.49
N LYS A 61 8.32 14.85 -1.48
CA LYS A 61 9.26 14.86 -0.34
C LYS A 61 8.64 14.48 0.98
N GLU A 62 7.38 14.83 1.20
CA GLU A 62 6.70 14.59 2.46
C GLU A 62 5.19 14.40 2.32
N VAL A 63 4.62 13.84 3.37
CA VAL A 63 3.19 13.91 3.68
C VAL A 63 3.03 14.53 5.06
N ARG A 64 2.15 15.53 5.16
CA ARG A 64 1.94 16.27 6.40
C ARG A 64 0.48 16.58 6.61
N ILE A 65 0.01 16.43 7.85
CA ILE A 65 -1.32 16.89 8.24
C ILE A 65 -1.35 18.42 8.26
N LEU A 66 -2.26 19.01 7.49
CA LEU A 66 -2.52 20.46 7.46
C LEU A 66 -3.57 20.86 8.49
N ASN A 67 -4.66 20.10 8.56
CA ASN A 67 -5.78 20.42 9.43
C ASN A 67 -6.50 19.16 9.90
N ILE A 68 -6.98 19.20 11.14
CA ILE A 68 -7.74 18.11 11.76
C ILE A 68 -9.03 18.71 12.26
N PHE A 69 -10.14 18.17 11.78
CA PHE A 69 -11.46 18.64 12.16
C PHE A 69 -11.89 17.91 13.44
N GLU A 70 -12.77 18.54 14.22
CA GLU A 70 -13.26 18.05 15.53
C GLU A 70 -13.67 16.57 15.49
N TYR A 71 -14.32 16.16 14.40
CA TYR A 71 -14.77 14.78 14.17
C TYR A 71 -13.65 13.73 14.23
N CYS A 72 -12.40 14.12 14.00
CA CYS A 72 -11.22 13.28 13.98
C CYS A 72 -10.10 13.76 14.91
N GLU A 73 -10.40 14.59 15.92
CA GLU A 73 -9.39 15.17 16.82
C GLU A 73 -8.58 14.11 17.59
N ASN A 74 -9.16 12.94 17.84
CA ASN A 74 -8.46 11.83 18.48
C ASN A 74 -7.43 11.15 17.56
N LEU A 75 -7.56 11.33 16.24
CA LEU A 75 -6.66 10.74 15.24
C LEU A 75 -5.29 11.45 15.25
N SER A 76 -5.24 12.77 15.51
CA SER A 76 -3.98 13.55 15.65
C SER A 76 -3.07 13.02 16.73
N LYS A 77 -3.69 12.62 17.84
CA LYS A 77 -3.01 12.25 19.08
C LYS A 77 -2.48 10.82 19.00
N ASN A 78 -2.87 10.08 17.97
CA ASN A 78 -2.42 8.72 17.74
C ASN A 78 -1.06 8.72 17.03
N SER A 79 0.00 8.44 17.78
CA SER A 79 1.37 8.32 17.27
C SER A 79 1.50 7.25 16.18
N ALA A 80 0.76 6.16 16.26
CA ALA A 80 0.76 5.11 15.25
C ALA A 80 0.16 5.60 13.92
N PHE A 81 -0.89 6.42 13.96
CA PHE A 81 -1.47 7.01 12.75
C PHE A 81 -0.50 7.98 12.07
N LYS A 82 0.17 8.83 12.86
CA LYS A 82 1.19 9.74 12.33
C LYS A 82 2.36 8.96 11.70
N ALA A 83 2.83 7.91 12.38
CA ALA A 83 3.90 7.04 11.85
C ALA A 83 3.46 6.31 10.57
N TYR A 84 2.23 5.82 10.49
CA TYR A 84 1.66 5.24 9.28
C TYR A 84 1.65 6.24 8.12
N LEU A 85 1.19 7.48 8.35
CA LEU A 85 1.16 8.51 7.32
C LEU A 85 2.58 8.79 6.80
N GLU A 86 3.48 9.18 7.70
CA GLU A 86 4.82 9.66 7.35
C GLU A 86 5.71 8.58 6.73
N ASN A 87 5.48 7.31 7.07
CA ASN A 87 6.31 6.20 6.59
C ASN A 87 5.57 5.33 5.57
N GLU A 88 4.56 4.58 6.00
CA GLU A 88 3.92 3.54 5.18
C GLU A 88 3.12 4.13 4.01
N PHE A 89 2.24 5.09 4.27
CA PHE A 89 1.44 5.75 3.24
C PHE A 89 2.34 6.51 2.25
N PHE A 90 3.32 7.24 2.77
CA PHE A 90 4.22 8.02 1.93
C PHE A 90 5.10 7.13 1.05
N ASP A 91 5.63 6.03 1.58
CA ASP A 91 6.40 5.04 0.83
C ASP A 91 5.55 4.39 -0.28
N LEU A 92 4.29 4.05 0.00
CA LEU A 92 3.35 3.55 -1.00
C LEU A 92 3.01 4.58 -2.08
N TYR A 93 2.94 5.86 -1.72
CA TYR A 93 2.67 6.94 -2.67
C TYR A 93 3.86 7.22 -3.59
N LYS A 94 5.06 7.24 -3.03
CA LYS A 94 6.28 7.62 -3.75
C LYS A 94 6.79 6.53 -4.69
N ASN A 95 6.57 5.26 -4.33
CA ASN A 95 7.06 4.14 -5.10
C ASN A 95 5.95 3.55 -5.97
N ASP A 96 6.25 3.34 -7.26
CA ASP A 96 5.35 2.63 -8.15
C ASP A 96 5.50 1.11 -7.97
N TYR A 97 4.57 0.51 -7.22
CA TYR A 97 4.48 -0.93 -7.03
C TYR A 97 3.60 -1.63 -8.08
N SER A 98 3.06 -0.91 -9.06
CA SER A 98 2.05 -1.44 -9.98
C SER A 98 2.56 -2.62 -10.79
N GLU A 99 3.78 -2.54 -11.32
CA GLU A 99 4.40 -3.62 -12.10
C GLU A 99 4.57 -4.88 -11.25
N PHE A 100 5.13 -4.73 -10.05
CA PHE A 100 5.30 -5.82 -9.10
C PHE A 100 3.95 -6.47 -8.74
N ILE A 101 2.96 -5.67 -8.34
CA ILE A 101 1.62 -6.16 -7.97
C ILE A 101 0.99 -6.91 -9.15
N ASN A 102 1.02 -6.33 -10.35
CA ASN A 102 0.44 -6.92 -11.55
C ASN A 102 1.08 -8.26 -11.90
N LEU A 103 2.41 -8.37 -11.79
CA LEU A 103 3.13 -9.61 -12.00
C LEU A 103 2.71 -10.69 -10.99
N GLN A 104 2.69 -10.35 -9.70
CA GLN A 104 2.33 -11.31 -8.65
C GLN A 104 0.88 -11.76 -8.76
N ILE A 105 -0.06 -10.84 -9.03
CA ILE A 105 -1.47 -11.17 -9.24
C ILE A 105 -1.66 -12.08 -10.44
N LYS A 106 -0.98 -11.81 -11.56
CA LYS A 106 -1.04 -12.66 -12.75
C LYS A 106 -0.52 -14.07 -12.47
N ASN A 107 0.58 -14.19 -11.73
CA ASN A 107 1.12 -15.49 -11.34
C ASN A 107 0.19 -16.22 -10.38
N LEU A 108 -0.39 -15.53 -9.39
CA LEU A 108 -1.36 -16.12 -8.46
C LEU A 108 -2.61 -16.62 -9.19
N GLN A 109 -3.18 -15.82 -10.10
CA GLN A 109 -4.33 -16.20 -10.92
C GLN A 109 -4.02 -17.41 -11.80
N ARG A 110 -2.82 -17.46 -12.39
CA ARG A 110 -2.37 -18.63 -13.16
C ARG A 110 -2.27 -19.88 -12.28
N ALA A 111 -1.66 -19.77 -11.10
CA ALA A 111 -1.59 -20.89 -10.16
C ALA A 111 -2.98 -21.40 -9.78
N MET A 112 -3.89 -20.48 -9.44
CA MET A 112 -5.29 -20.79 -9.16
C MET A 112 -5.94 -21.54 -10.32
N GLN A 113 -5.82 -21.02 -11.55
CA GLN A 113 -6.39 -21.63 -12.75
C GLN A 113 -5.83 -23.03 -13.02
N ASP A 114 -4.51 -23.18 -12.98
CA ASP A 114 -3.81 -24.44 -13.21
C ASP A 114 -4.28 -25.52 -12.21
N ILE A 115 -4.30 -25.20 -10.92
CA ILE A 115 -4.72 -26.12 -9.86
C ILE A 115 -6.21 -26.46 -9.98
N MET A 116 -7.07 -25.47 -10.21
CA MET A 116 -8.50 -25.69 -10.40
C MET A 116 -8.77 -26.57 -11.62
N LEU A 117 -8.10 -26.33 -12.74
CA LEU A 117 -8.25 -27.11 -13.96
C LEU A 117 -7.81 -28.55 -13.74
N TYR A 118 -6.65 -28.76 -13.11
CA TYR A 118 -6.16 -30.09 -12.77
C TYR A 118 -7.21 -30.85 -11.94
N TYR A 119 -7.72 -30.23 -10.87
CA TYR A 119 -8.71 -30.87 -10.01
C TYR A 119 -9.99 -31.21 -10.78
N LYS A 120 -10.51 -30.30 -11.62
CA LYS A 120 -11.72 -30.57 -12.43
C LYS A 120 -11.54 -31.76 -13.37
N LEU A 121 -10.34 -31.94 -13.92
CA LEU A 121 -10.05 -33.05 -14.85
C LEU A 121 -9.86 -34.39 -14.14
N HIS A 122 -9.30 -34.39 -12.94
CA HIS A 122 -8.88 -35.61 -12.24
C HIS A 122 -9.72 -35.95 -11.00
N LEU A 123 -10.51 -35.01 -10.50
CA LEU A 123 -11.29 -35.07 -9.25
C LEU A 123 -10.46 -35.47 -8.01
N THR A 124 -9.17 -35.17 -8.05
CA THR A 124 -8.19 -35.46 -6.98
C THR A 124 -7.05 -34.46 -7.08
N PHE A 125 -6.39 -34.19 -5.95
CA PHE A 125 -5.09 -33.54 -5.92
C PHE A 125 -3.95 -34.55 -6.11
N THR A 126 -2.74 -34.03 -6.32
CA THR A 126 -1.49 -34.78 -6.36
C THR A 126 -0.48 -34.15 -5.40
N ASN A 127 0.45 -34.96 -4.90
CA ASN A 127 1.51 -34.50 -4.02
C ASN A 127 2.70 -33.90 -4.80
N ASP A 128 2.69 -34.05 -6.12
CA ASP A 128 3.64 -33.37 -7.00
C ASP A 128 3.02 -32.08 -7.53
N LEU A 129 3.48 -30.95 -7.00
CA LEU A 129 2.96 -29.63 -7.36
C LEU A 129 3.21 -29.31 -8.84
N LYS A 130 4.28 -29.85 -9.44
CA LYS A 130 4.63 -29.62 -10.85
C LYS A 130 3.67 -30.25 -11.84
N THR A 131 2.94 -31.28 -11.43
CA THR A 131 1.86 -31.84 -12.24
C THR A 131 0.61 -30.97 -12.22
N MET A 132 0.39 -30.16 -11.17
CA MET A 132 -0.74 -29.22 -11.11
C MET A 132 -0.40 -27.88 -11.73
N SER A 133 0.76 -27.30 -11.43
CA SER A 133 1.19 -26.00 -11.97
C SER A 133 2.70 -25.97 -12.19
N LYS A 134 3.12 -25.40 -13.31
CA LYS A 134 4.55 -25.27 -13.64
C LYS A 134 5.26 -24.14 -12.88
N LEU A 135 4.51 -23.29 -12.18
CA LEU A 135 5.06 -22.17 -11.44
C LEU A 135 6.03 -22.65 -10.34
N ASP A 136 7.15 -21.96 -10.21
CA ASP A 136 8.18 -22.26 -9.21
C ASP A 136 7.89 -21.63 -7.84
N ASN A 137 7.02 -20.63 -7.82
CA ASN A 137 6.70 -19.87 -6.62
C ASN A 137 5.50 -20.45 -5.86
N LEU A 138 5.39 -21.77 -5.83
CA LEU A 138 4.39 -22.50 -5.08
C LEU A 138 5.08 -23.50 -4.15
N LYS A 139 4.52 -23.69 -2.95
CA LYS A 139 4.97 -24.68 -1.98
C LYS A 139 3.78 -25.47 -1.46
N LEU A 140 3.86 -26.78 -1.50
CA LEU A 140 2.83 -27.66 -0.96
C LEU A 140 2.96 -27.77 0.56
N GLU A 141 1.83 -27.68 1.27
CA GLU A 141 1.76 -27.87 2.72
C GLU A 141 0.52 -28.70 3.07
N ASN A 142 0.71 -29.93 3.53
CA ASN A 142 -0.37 -30.81 4.00
C ASN A 142 -1.55 -30.91 3.02
N LEU A 143 -1.29 -31.40 1.81
CA LEU A 143 -2.33 -31.65 0.80
C LEU A 143 -2.69 -33.14 0.76
N ASP A 144 -3.91 -33.47 1.18
CA ASP A 144 -4.52 -34.77 0.94
C ASP A 144 -5.18 -34.79 -0.44
N LYS A 145 -5.05 -35.94 -1.12
CA LYS A 145 -5.55 -36.13 -2.49
C LYS A 145 -7.06 -35.92 -2.62
N LYS A 146 -7.85 -36.26 -1.61
CA LYS A 146 -9.33 -36.23 -1.64
C LYS A 146 -9.94 -35.20 -0.70
N GLU A 147 -9.30 -34.95 0.44
CA GLU A 147 -9.79 -34.08 1.49
C GLU A 147 -9.34 -32.62 1.33
N GLY A 148 -8.37 -32.35 0.46
CA GLY A 148 -7.81 -31.02 0.25
C GLY A 148 -6.67 -30.73 1.23
N GLY A 149 -6.44 -29.46 1.53
CA GLY A 149 -5.24 -29.01 2.24
C GLY A 149 -4.75 -27.66 1.75
N ASN A 150 -3.47 -27.35 1.90
CA ASN A 150 -2.95 -26.02 1.62
C ASN A 150 -1.83 -26.01 0.58
N ILE A 151 -1.86 -24.98 -0.27
CA ILE A 151 -0.73 -24.62 -1.13
C ILE A 151 -0.39 -23.16 -0.85
N TYR A 152 0.88 -22.88 -0.60
CA TYR A 152 1.36 -21.52 -0.39
C TYR A 152 1.93 -20.95 -1.67
N PHE A 153 1.50 -19.73 -2.01
CA PHE A 153 2.11 -18.92 -3.04
C PHE A 153 3.20 -18.05 -2.41
N LEU A 154 4.38 -18.14 -3.03
CA LEU A 154 5.61 -17.51 -2.57
C LEU A 154 5.87 -16.21 -3.33
N VAL A 155 6.31 -15.19 -2.60
CA VAL A 155 6.98 -14.01 -3.18
C VAL A 155 8.37 -13.99 -2.59
N GLU A 156 9.40 -13.98 -3.44
CA GLU A 156 10.80 -13.99 -3.00
C GLU A 156 11.10 -15.12 -1.99
N ASN A 157 10.58 -16.33 -2.28
CA ASN A 157 10.68 -17.53 -1.44
C ASN A 157 10.00 -17.45 -0.05
N ARG A 158 9.19 -16.41 0.19
CA ARG A 158 8.37 -16.26 1.40
C ARG A 158 6.91 -16.56 1.11
N ALA A 159 6.28 -17.36 1.95
CA ALA A 159 4.85 -17.64 1.84
C ALA A 159 4.05 -16.37 2.18
N CYS A 160 3.34 -15.82 1.20
CA CYS A 160 2.53 -14.62 1.37
C CYS A 160 1.03 -14.89 1.28
N VAL A 161 0.64 -15.92 0.52
CA VAL A 161 -0.76 -16.25 0.25
C VAL A 161 -0.97 -17.74 0.43
N GLU A 162 -2.05 -18.09 1.12
CA GLU A 162 -2.53 -19.45 1.27
C GLU A 162 -3.69 -19.70 0.31
N LEU A 163 -3.58 -20.77 -0.46
CA LEU A 163 -4.66 -21.40 -1.19
C LEU A 163 -5.14 -22.59 -0.35
N SER A 164 -6.23 -22.41 0.41
CA SER A 164 -6.82 -23.49 1.21
C SER A 164 -7.86 -24.23 0.38
N PHE A 165 -7.80 -25.56 0.35
CA PHE A 165 -8.75 -26.43 -0.32
C PHE A 165 -9.53 -27.22 0.73
N LEU A 166 -10.85 -27.05 0.76
CA LEU A 166 -11.73 -27.68 1.74
C LEU A 166 -12.99 -28.19 1.06
N ARG A 167 -13.49 -29.35 1.50
CA ARG A 167 -14.77 -29.87 1.04
C ARG A 167 -15.94 -29.18 1.76
N ILE A 168 -16.88 -28.65 1.00
CA ILE A 168 -18.09 -27.98 1.48
C ILE A 168 -19.27 -28.56 0.73
N ASN A 169 -20.20 -29.21 1.44
CA ASN A 169 -21.38 -29.85 0.85
C ASN A 169 -21.01 -30.75 -0.35
N GLU A 170 -20.05 -31.66 -0.14
CA GLU A 170 -19.48 -32.57 -1.16
C GLU A 170 -18.68 -31.94 -2.30
N LYS A 171 -18.59 -30.61 -2.36
CA LYS A 171 -17.83 -29.90 -3.40
C LYS A 171 -16.50 -29.41 -2.87
N MET A 172 -15.46 -29.52 -3.69
CA MET A 172 -14.16 -28.95 -3.34
C MET A 172 -14.20 -27.43 -3.54
N ALA A 173 -13.81 -26.68 -2.53
CA ALA A 173 -13.74 -25.23 -2.57
C ALA A 173 -12.31 -24.77 -2.30
N MET A 174 -11.83 -23.82 -3.10
CA MET A 174 -10.58 -23.11 -2.87
C MET A 174 -10.86 -21.75 -2.25
N PHE A 175 -10.08 -21.40 -1.24
CA PHE A 175 -10.05 -20.11 -0.58
C PHE A 175 -8.70 -19.45 -0.79
N VAL A 176 -8.70 -18.13 -1.02
CA VAL A 176 -7.46 -17.36 -1.19
C VAL A 176 -7.31 -16.41 -0.01
N LYS A 177 -6.28 -16.62 0.81
CA LYS A 177 -6.08 -15.89 2.06
C LYS A 177 -4.69 -15.26 2.11
N ALA A 178 -4.62 -14.05 2.64
CA ALA A 178 -3.34 -13.43 2.98
C ALA A 178 -2.77 -14.12 4.23
N LEU A 179 -1.49 -14.49 4.19
CA LEU A 179 -0.76 -14.88 5.38
C LEU A 179 -0.26 -13.62 6.09
N LYS A 180 -0.33 -13.61 7.43
CA LYS A 180 0.26 -12.54 8.21
C LYS A 180 1.77 -12.59 8.07
N SER A 181 2.35 -11.60 7.40
CA SER A 181 3.79 -11.51 7.16
C SER A 181 4.30 -10.11 7.49
N ASN A 182 5.52 -10.05 8.00
CA ASN A 182 6.25 -8.79 8.20
C ASN A 182 7.08 -8.41 6.96
N GLU A 183 7.11 -9.27 5.94
CA GLU A 183 7.86 -9.02 4.71
C GLU A 183 7.15 -7.98 3.85
N LYS A 184 7.86 -6.89 3.50
CA LYS A 184 7.31 -5.72 2.80
C LYS A 184 6.57 -6.12 1.51
N ASN A 185 7.17 -6.96 0.69
CA ASN A 185 6.59 -7.38 -0.59
C ASN A 185 5.34 -8.27 -0.43
N CYS A 186 5.28 -9.08 0.63
CA CYS A 186 4.03 -9.77 0.97
C CYS A 186 2.94 -8.76 1.33
N GLN A 187 3.24 -7.79 2.20
CA GLN A 187 2.27 -6.79 2.65
C GLN A 187 1.76 -5.93 1.49
N ILE A 188 2.65 -5.47 0.61
CA ILE A 188 2.29 -4.71 -0.60
C ILE A 188 1.32 -5.54 -1.46
N LEU A 189 1.63 -6.80 -1.73
CA LEU A 189 0.77 -7.67 -2.51
C LEU A 189 -0.59 -7.89 -1.84
N THR A 190 -0.62 -8.32 -0.58
CA THR A 190 -1.86 -8.72 0.11
C THR A 190 -2.76 -7.55 0.48
N ASN A 191 -2.20 -6.34 0.62
CA ASN A 191 -2.99 -5.14 0.86
C ASN A 191 -3.52 -4.49 -0.44
N SER A 192 -3.04 -4.93 -1.61
CA SER A 192 -3.45 -4.38 -2.90
C SER A 192 -4.94 -4.62 -3.19
N PRO A 193 -5.62 -3.68 -3.89
CA PRO A 193 -7.03 -3.87 -4.28
C PRO A 193 -7.24 -5.12 -5.13
N SER A 194 -6.32 -5.40 -6.06
CA SER A 194 -6.39 -6.56 -6.96
C SER A 194 -6.36 -7.89 -6.19
N PHE A 195 -5.54 -7.99 -5.13
CA PHE A 195 -5.55 -9.17 -4.27
C PHE A 195 -6.86 -9.30 -3.50
N LYS A 196 -7.36 -8.20 -2.91
CA LYS A 196 -8.63 -8.20 -2.14
C LYS A 196 -9.81 -8.68 -2.98
N GLN A 197 -9.86 -8.36 -4.28
CA GLN A 197 -10.90 -8.86 -5.19
C GLN A 197 -10.84 -10.38 -5.43
N LEU A 198 -9.65 -10.97 -5.29
CA LEU A 198 -9.47 -12.43 -5.35
C LEU A 198 -9.79 -13.09 -4.01
N SER A 199 -9.46 -12.42 -2.92
CA SER A 199 -9.55 -12.98 -1.56
C SER A 199 -10.92 -12.81 -0.92
N LEU A 200 -11.67 -11.74 -1.24
CA LEU A 200 -12.84 -11.31 -0.47
C LEU A 200 -14.09 -11.09 -1.33
N ILE A 201 -15.25 -11.26 -0.71
CA ILE A 201 -16.56 -10.80 -1.17
C ILE A 201 -17.32 -10.22 0.04
N LYS A 202 -17.66 -8.91 -0.01
CA LYS A 202 -18.33 -8.21 1.12
C LYS A 202 -17.66 -8.48 2.48
N ASP A 203 -16.33 -8.36 2.52
CA ASP A 203 -15.48 -8.59 3.69
C ASP A 203 -15.40 -10.04 4.21
N GLU A 204 -16.05 -10.99 3.55
CA GLU A 204 -15.90 -12.42 3.81
C GLU A 204 -14.90 -13.06 2.84
N VAL A 205 -14.21 -14.12 3.27
CA VAL A 205 -13.28 -14.84 2.40
C VAL A 205 -14.04 -15.49 1.25
N LYS A 206 -13.66 -15.14 0.03
CA LYS A 206 -14.24 -15.66 -1.20
C LYS A 206 -13.87 -17.14 -1.37
N SER A 207 -14.87 -17.93 -1.74
CA SER A 207 -14.70 -19.33 -2.13
C SER A 207 -14.84 -19.49 -3.64
N TYR A 208 -14.04 -20.40 -4.19
CA TYR A 208 -14.05 -20.80 -5.60
C TYR A 208 -14.40 -22.29 -5.64
N ILE A 209 -15.53 -22.65 -6.24
CA ILE A 209 -15.96 -24.05 -6.33
C ILE A 209 -15.23 -24.74 -7.49
N LEU A 210 -14.61 -25.88 -7.19
CA LEU A 210 -13.89 -26.75 -8.11
C LEU A 210 -14.81 -27.91 -8.52
N ASP A 211 -15.88 -27.57 -9.25
CA ASP A 211 -16.76 -28.53 -9.93
C ASP A 211 -16.31 -28.75 -11.39
#